data_AF-D1FRH1-F1
#
_entry.id   AF-D1FRH1-F1
#
_cell.length_a   1.000
_cell.length_b   1.000
_cell.length_c   1.000
_cell.angle_alpha   90.00
_cell.angle_beta   90.00
_cell.angle_gamma   90.00
#
_symmetry.space_group_name_H-M   'P 1'
#
loop_
_entity.id
_entity.type
_entity.pdbx_description
1 polymer ?
#
loop_
_entity_poly.entity_id
_entity_poly.type
_entity_poly.pdbx_seq_one_letter_code
_entity_poly.pdbx_strand_id
1 'polypeptide(L)'
;GLERHVALDSGVPAIAEHEGKIIYTDIDKIILSSDGDTINIPLVMYQRSNKNTCMHQKTRVRRGKRIKKGQVLADGAAIVGGELSLGKNVLVAYMPWEGYNFEDAVLISERLVYGDIYTSFHIRKYEIQTHVTSQGPERITNEIPHLEAHLLRNLDKS
;
A
#
# COMPACT_ATOMS: atom_id res chain seq x y z
N GLY A 1 -5.04 -4.56 -22.59
CA GLY A 1 -4.38 -5.70 -23.25
C GLY A 1 -4.19 -6.80 -22.24
N LEU A 2 -2.96 -7.30 -22.05
CA LEU A 2 -2.64 -8.36 -21.07
C LEU A 2 -2.72 -7.84 -19.61
N GLU A 3 -2.66 -6.52 -19.41
CA GLU A 3 -2.62 -5.85 -18.10
C GLU A 3 -3.80 -6.21 -17.22
N ARG A 4 -4.99 -6.36 -17.81
CA ARG A 4 -6.20 -6.78 -17.10
C ARG A 4 -6.12 -8.22 -16.61
N HIS A 5 -5.58 -9.12 -17.43
CA HIS A 5 -5.39 -10.51 -17.04
C HIS A 5 -4.34 -10.63 -15.94
N VAL A 6 -3.20 -9.96 -16.09
CA VAL A 6 -2.14 -9.95 -15.07
C VAL A 6 -2.67 -9.40 -13.74
N ALA A 7 -3.44 -8.31 -13.76
CA ALA A 7 -4.01 -7.76 -12.54
C ALA A 7 -4.95 -8.76 -11.82
N LEU A 8 -5.85 -9.42 -12.56
CA LEU A 8 -6.79 -10.38 -11.97
C LEU A 8 -6.08 -11.64 -11.47
N ASP A 9 -5.18 -12.21 -12.28
CA ASP A 9 -4.48 -13.46 -11.97
C ASP A 9 -3.43 -13.29 -10.86
N SER A 10 -2.99 -12.05 -10.61
CA SER A 10 -2.06 -11.75 -9.50
C SER A 10 -2.65 -11.94 -8.11
N GLY A 11 -3.99 -11.97 -7.98
CA GLY A 11 -4.67 -12.02 -6.68
C GLY A 11 -4.53 -10.76 -5.81
N VAL A 12 -3.93 -9.69 -6.35
CA VAL A 12 -3.74 -8.42 -5.64
C VAL A 12 -5.03 -7.59 -5.49
N PRO A 13 -5.93 -7.48 -6.50
CA PRO A 13 -7.19 -6.76 -6.33
C PRO A 13 -8.24 -7.61 -5.59
N ALA A 14 -9.16 -6.97 -4.88
CA ALA A 14 -10.29 -7.67 -4.28
C ALA A 14 -11.37 -7.92 -5.35
N ILE A 15 -11.78 -9.16 -5.54
CA ILE A 15 -12.75 -9.59 -6.57
C ILE A 15 -14.01 -10.12 -5.89
N ALA A 16 -15.18 -9.85 -6.48
CA ALA A 16 -16.44 -10.38 -6.00
C ALA A 16 -16.60 -11.87 -6.33
N GLU A 17 -16.65 -12.72 -5.32
CA GLU A 17 -16.92 -14.16 -5.51
C GLU A 17 -18.39 -14.44 -5.80
N HIS A 18 -19.27 -13.56 -5.32
CA HIS A 18 -20.73 -13.63 -5.47
C HIS A 18 -21.26 -12.35 -6.12
N GLU A 19 -22.39 -12.47 -6.82
CA GLU A 19 -23.14 -11.30 -7.28
C GLU A 19 -24.01 -10.73 -6.16
N GLY A 20 -24.34 -9.45 -6.22
CA GLY A 20 -25.09 -8.85 -5.12
C GLY A 20 -25.13 -7.34 -5.14
N LYS A 21 -25.57 -6.74 -4.03
CA LYS A 21 -25.63 -5.28 -3.85
C LYS A 21 -24.75 -4.85 -2.69
N ILE A 22 -23.91 -3.84 -2.93
CA ILE A 22 -23.06 -3.26 -1.88
C ILE A 22 -23.93 -2.55 -0.84
N ILE A 23 -23.88 -3.02 0.40
CA ILE A 23 -24.63 -2.46 1.53
C ILE A 23 -23.82 -1.38 2.22
N TYR A 24 -22.51 -1.60 2.34
CA TYR A 24 -21.58 -0.75 3.08
C TYR A 24 -20.18 -0.86 2.50
N THR A 25 -19.42 0.24 2.58
CA THR A 25 -18.03 0.33 2.13
C THR A 25 -17.28 1.15 3.14
N ASP A 26 -16.18 0.61 3.62
CA ASP A 26 -15.21 1.29 4.48
C ASP A 26 -13.83 1.27 3.83
N ILE A 27 -12.85 1.80 4.54
CA ILE A 27 -11.45 1.72 4.18
C ILE A 27 -10.92 0.29 4.35
N ASP A 28 -11.36 -0.43 5.40
CA ASP A 28 -10.85 -1.76 5.76
C ASP A 28 -11.75 -2.94 5.34
N LYS A 29 -12.96 -2.68 4.85
CA LYS A 29 -13.90 -3.74 4.43
C LYS A 29 -14.99 -3.28 3.47
N ILE A 30 -15.57 -4.24 2.76
CA ILE A 30 -16.76 -4.09 1.92
C ILE A 30 -17.82 -5.09 2.38
N ILE A 31 -19.07 -4.65 2.48
CA ILE A 31 -20.19 -5.52 2.81
C ILE A 31 -21.13 -5.65 1.61
N LEU A 32 -21.32 -6.88 1.15
CA LEU A 32 -22.14 -7.25 -0.01
C LEU A 32 -23.38 -8.04 0.47
N SER A 33 -24.56 -7.69 -0.02
CA SER A 33 -25.76 -8.54 0.10
C SER A 33 -25.87 -9.44 -1.11
N SER A 34 -25.88 -10.76 -0.93
CA SER A 34 -26.07 -11.77 -1.97
C SER A 34 -27.14 -12.74 -1.51
N ASP A 35 -28.19 -12.94 -2.30
CA ASP A 35 -29.24 -13.96 -2.07
C ASP A 35 -29.87 -13.98 -0.65
N GLY A 36 -29.92 -12.82 0.02
CA GLY A 36 -30.45 -12.69 1.38
C GLY A 36 -29.38 -12.73 2.48
N ASP A 37 -28.18 -13.21 2.17
CA ASP A 37 -27.04 -13.22 3.07
C ASP A 37 -26.19 -11.94 2.94
N THR A 38 -25.42 -11.68 4.00
CA THR A 38 -24.47 -10.56 4.07
C THR A 38 -23.06 -11.09 4.13
N ILE A 39 -22.27 -10.79 3.11
CA ILE A 39 -20.88 -11.21 2.95
C ILE A 39 -19.96 -10.05 3.32
N ASN A 40 -19.07 -10.28 4.28
CA ASN A 40 -18.04 -9.33 4.69
C ASN A 40 -16.72 -9.63 3.96
N ILE A 41 -16.18 -8.65 3.25
CA ILE A 41 -14.97 -8.77 2.44
C ILE A 41 -13.93 -7.83 3.05
N PRO A 42 -12.99 -8.33 3.88
CA PRO A 42 -11.94 -7.50 4.45
C PRO A 42 -10.96 -7.05 3.36
N LEU A 43 -10.42 -5.84 3.52
CA LEU A 43 -9.44 -5.25 2.63
C LEU A 43 -8.08 -5.17 3.30
N VAL A 44 -7.04 -5.34 2.49
CA VAL A 44 -5.66 -5.20 2.94
C VAL A 44 -5.32 -3.72 3.16
N MET A 45 -4.87 -3.39 4.37
CA MET A 45 -4.59 -2.01 4.79
C MET A 45 -3.13 -1.86 5.24
N TYR A 46 -2.36 -1.02 4.54
CA TYR A 46 -0.97 -0.68 4.87
C TYR A 46 -0.10 -1.89 5.27
N GLN A 47 -0.28 -3.02 4.58
CA GLN A 47 0.43 -4.24 4.91
C GLN A 47 1.82 -4.22 4.27
N ARG A 48 2.84 -4.59 5.04
CA ARG A 48 4.20 -4.74 4.53
C ARG A 48 4.33 -5.97 3.64
N SER A 49 4.94 -5.82 2.48
CA SER A 49 5.40 -6.94 1.64
C SER A 49 6.80 -7.43 2.04
N ASN A 50 7.20 -8.61 1.54
CA ASN A 50 8.54 -9.15 1.75
C ASN A 50 9.66 -8.22 1.24
N LYS A 51 9.37 -7.39 0.23
CA LYS A 51 10.29 -6.39 -0.32
C LYS A 51 10.11 -4.99 0.27
N ASN A 52 9.47 -4.89 1.44
CA ASN A 52 9.23 -3.64 2.16
C ASN A 52 8.37 -2.61 1.40
N THR A 53 7.58 -3.05 0.41
CA THR A 53 6.58 -2.19 -0.24
C THR A 53 5.26 -2.22 0.51
N CYS A 54 4.44 -1.18 0.34
CA CYS A 54 3.09 -1.11 0.91
C CYS A 54 2.07 -1.85 0.03
N MET A 55 1.39 -2.83 0.61
CA MET A 55 0.21 -3.48 0.06
C MET A 55 -1.02 -2.81 0.68
N HIS A 56 -1.84 -2.19 -0.17
CA HIS A 56 -3.06 -1.51 0.25
C HIS A 56 -4.11 -1.66 -0.84
N GLN A 57 -5.32 -2.05 -0.43
CA GLN A 57 -6.47 -2.18 -1.31
C GLN A 57 -7.40 -0.99 -1.10
N LYS A 58 -7.75 -0.33 -2.21
CA LYS A 58 -8.64 0.83 -2.24
C LYS A 58 -9.94 0.48 -2.92
N THR A 59 -11.05 0.68 -2.21
CA THR A 59 -12.40 0.45 -2.73
C THR A 59 -12.67 1.26 -4.01
N ARG A 60 -13.30 0.60 -4.99
CA ARG A 60 -13.80 1.26 -6.22
C ARG A 60 -15.31 1.32 -6.31
N VAL A 61 -15.97 0.52 -5.48
CA VAL A 61 -17.42 0.40 -5.46
C VAL A 61 -17.99 1.38 -4.44
N ARG A 62 -19.20 1.86 -4.72
CA ARG A 62 -19.96 2.72 -3.80
C ARG A 62 -21.17 1.94 -3.28
N ARG A 63 -21.65 2.32 -2.11
CA ARG A 63 -22.90 1.83 -1.54
C ARG A 63 -24.04 1.88 -2.56
N GLY A 64 -24.84 0.82 -2.60
CA GLY A 64 -26.00 0.68 -3.48
C GLY A 64 -25.70 0.10 -4.86
N LYS A 65 -24.43 0.01 -5.27
CA LYS A 65 -24.04 -0.57 -6.57
C LYS A 65 -24.31 -2.08 -6.60
N ARG A 66 -24.89 -2.57 -7.70
CA ARG A 66 -24.98 -4.00 -7.99
C ARG A 66 -23.68 -4.48 -8.62
N ILE A 67 -23.20 -5.63 -8.15
CA ILE A 67 -21.93 -6.24 -8.51
C ILE A 67 -22.20 -7.62 -9.08
N LYS A 68 -21.45 -7.99 -10.11
CA LYS A 68 -21.47 -9.34 -10.68
C LYS A 68 -20.31 -10.15 -10.13
N LYS A 69 -20.45 -11.47 -10.10
CA LYS A 69 -19.33 -12.39 -9.85
C LYS A 69 -18.16 -12.09 -10.81
N GLY A 70 -16.95 -12.08 -10.27
CA GLY A 70 -15.71 -11.79 -11.00
C GLY A 70 -15.41 -10.29 -11.19
N GLN A 71 -16.27 -9.40 -10.69
CA GLN A 71 -16.03 -7.96 -10.80
C GLN A 71 -15.05 -7.48 -9.72
N VAL A 72 -14.13 -6.58 -10.09
CA VAL A 72 -13.20 -5.93 -9.16
C VAL A 72 -13.95 -4.99 -8.22
N LEU A 73 -13.78 -5.22 -6.92
CA LEU A 73 -14.35 -4.46 -5.81
C LEU A 73 -13.40 -3.38 -5.31
N ALA A 74 -12.11 -3.72 -5.20
CA ALA A 74 -11.05 -2.83 -4.77
C ALA A 74 -9.79 -3.05 -5.62
N ASP A 75 -9.15 -1.95 -6.02
CA ASP A 75 -7.82 -2.01 -6.65
C ASP A 75 -6.77 -2.27 -5.56
N GLY A 76 -5.80 -3.14 -5.82
CA GLY A 76 -4.67 -3.35 -4.91
C GLY A 76 -3.43 -2.55 -5.32
N ALA A 77 -2.28 -2.91 -4.74
CA ALA A 77 -1.02 -2.25 -5.04
C ALA A 77 -0.68 -2.33 -6.53
N ALA A 78 -0.29 -1.20 -7.13
CA ALA A 78 0.04 -1.07 -8.54
C ALA A 78 -1.06 -1.56 -9.52
N ILE A 79 -2.33 -1.43 -9.12
CA ILE A 79 -3.49 -1.67 -9.98
C ILE A 79 -4.33 -0.40 -10.01
N VAL A 80 -4.76 0.00 -11.20
CA VAL A 80 -5.74 1.07 -11.39
C VAL A 80 -6.74 0.58 -12.39
N GLY A 81 -8.03 0.65 -12.05
CA GLY A 81 -9.02 0.29 -13.05
C GLY A 81 -9.27 -1.21 -13.18
N GLY A 82 -8.65 -2.05 -12.34
CA GLY A 82 -8.55 -3.49 -12.58
C GLY A 82 -7.50 -3.86 -13.62
N GLU A 83 -6.59 -2.94 -13.96
CA GLU A 83 -5.46 -3.17 -14.85
C GLU A 83 -4.15 -2.86 -14.13
N LEU A 84 -3.09 -3.57 -14.51
CA LEU A 84 -1.74 -3.35 -13.98
C LEU A 84 -1.26 -1.93 -14.30
N SER A 85 -0.77 -1.23 -13.27
CA SER A 85 -0.27 0.15 -13.35
C SER A 85 0.97 0.31 -12.46
N LEU A 86 2.14 -0.03 -13.01
CA LEU A 86 3.43 0.01 -12.30
C LEU A 86 4.08 1.41 -12.24
N GLY A 87 3.55 2.36 -12.99
CA GLY A 87 4.13 3.69 -13.13
C GLY A 87 3.08 4.73 -13.53
N LYS A 88 3.54 5.83 -14.13
CA LYS A 88 2.68 6.94 -14.54
C LYS A 88 2.99 7.34 -15.97
N ASN A 89 1.94 7.70 -16.70
CA ASN A 89 2.07 8.34 -18.00
C ASN A 89 2.54 9.79 -17.78
N VAL A 90 3.63 10.17 -18.42
CA VAL A 90 4.20 11.52 -18.35
C VAL A 90 4.52 12.03 -19.76
N LEU A 91 4.53 13.35 -19.93
CA LEU A 91 4.99 13.97 -21.17
C LEU A 91 6.51 13.90 -21.23
N VAL A 92 7.04 13.42 -22.34
CA VAL A 92 8.49 13.25 -22.56
C VAL A 92 8.90 14.09 -23.78
N ALA A 93 10.01 14.82 -23.65
CA ALA A 93 10.69 15.47 -24.76
C ALA A 93 11.99 14.73 -25.05
N TYR A 94 12.23 14.36 -26.30
CA TYR A 94 13.44 13.69 -26.73
C TYR A 94 14.37 14.70 -27.41
N MET A 95 15.28 15.30 -26.65
CA MET A 95 16.27 16.25 -27.14
C MET A 95 17.48 16.32 -26.18
N PRO A 96 18.69 16.60 -26.67
CA PRO A 96 19.82 16.96 -25.82
C PRO A 96 19.50 18.21 -24.99
N TRP A 97 19.91 18.26 -23.72
CA TRP A 97 19.68 19.41 -22.85
C TRP A 97 20.92 19.75 -22.02
N GLU A 98 21.71 20.71 -22.51
CA GLU A 98 22.87 21.30 -21.81
C GLU A 98 23.84 20.27 -21.17
N GLY A 99 23.91 19.05 -21.71
CA GLY A 99 24.73 17.96 -21.18
C GLY A 99 24.17 17.26 -19.93
N TYR A 100 23.03 17.69 -19.38
CA TYR A 100 22.40 17.06 -18.22
C TYR A 100 21.81 15.67 -18.52
N ASN A 101 21.50 15.36 -19.78
CA ASN A 101 21.12 14.03 -20.24
C ASN A 101 22.24 13.32 -21.00
N PHE A 102 23.49 13.55 -20.59
CA PHE A 102 24.62 12.81 -21.13
C PHE A 102 24.53 11.33 -20.75
N GLU A 103 24.89 10.44 -21.70
CA GLU A 103 24.76 8.98 -21.57
C GLU A 103 23.35 8.54 -21.15
N ASP A 104 23.21 7.95 -19.96
CA ASP A 104 21.97 7.37 -19.44
C ASP A 104 21.24 8.29 -18.45
N ALA A 105 21.70 9.54 -18.28
CA ALA A 105 21.08 10.49 -17.37
C ALA A 105 19.72 10.97 -17.90
N VAL A 106 18.73 11.06 -16.99
CA VAL A 106 17.37 11.53 -17.30
C VAL A 106 17.08 12.78 -16.48
N LEU A 107 16.73 13.88 -17.16
CA LEU A 107 16.19 15.05 -16.48
C LEU A 107 14.71 14.84 -16.16
N ILE A 108 14.33 15.23 -14.96
CA ILE A 108 12.94 15.26 -14.51
C ILE A 108 12.51 16.68 -14.20
N SER A 109 11.25 16.99 -14.52
CA SER A 109 10.65 18.24 -14.06
C SER A 109 10.36 18.16 -12.56
N GLU A 110 10.67 19.22 -11.81
CA GLU A 110 10.32 19.33 -10.38
C GLU A 110 8.81 19.18 -10.14
N ARG A 111 7.98 19.45 -11.15
CA ARG A 111 6.53 19.19 -11.10
C ARG A 111 6.20 17.73 -10.73
N LEU A 112 7.06 16.78 -11.11
CA LEU A 112 6.88 15.37 -10.76
C LEU A 112 7.00 15.13 -9.25
N VAL A 113 7.83 15.92 -8.57
CA VAL A 113 8.01 15.90 -7.11
C VAL A 113 6.85 16.61 -6.43
N TYR A 114 6.55 17.85 -6.81
CA TYR A 114 5.45 18.61 -6.20
C TYR A 114 4.06 18.00 -6.43
N GLY A 115 3.91 17.19 -7.47
CA GLY A 115 2.68 16.46 -7.76
C GLY A 115 2.62 15.04 -7.20
N ASP A 116 3.59 14.62 -6.39
CA ASP A 116 3.68 13.26 -5.81
C ASP A 116 3.52 12.12 -6.83
N ILE A 117 4.02 12.33 -8.06
CA ILE A 117 3.72 11.43 -9.19
C ILE A 117 4.46 10.10 -9.06
N TYR A 118 5.72 10.15 -8.63
CA TYR A 118 6.57 8.98 -8.42
C TYR A 118 6.82 8.67 -6.94
N THR A 119 5.98 9.21 -6.04
CA THR A 119 6.06 8.97 -4.60
C THR A 119 5.58 7.55 -4.25
N SER A 120 6.33 6.83 -3.40
CA SER A 120 6.00 5.47 -2.96
C SER A 120 6.12 5.31 -1.44
N PHE A 121 5.40 4.33 -0.89
CA PHE A 121 5.46 3.99 0.53
C PHE A 121 6.29 2.73 0.77
N HIS A 122 7.21 2.82 1.73
CA HIS A 122 8.04 1.70 2.16
C HIS A 122 7.88 1.45 3.66
N ILE A 123 7.59 0.20 4.02
CA ILE A 123 7.34 -0.20 5.41
C ILE A 123 8.47 -1.14 5.84
N ARG A 124 9.23 -0.75 6.86
CA ARG A 124 10.32 -1.55 7.44
C ARG A 124 9.91 -2.06 8.82
N LYS A 125 10.21 -3.33 9.08
CA LYS A 125 10.01 -3.96 10.39
C LYS A 125 11.36 -4.01 11.09
N TYR A 126 11.45 -3.40 12.27
CA TYR A 126 12.59 -3.53 13.17
C TYR A 126 12.13 -4.36 14.36
N GLU A 127 12.82 -5.46 14.64
CA GLU A 127 12.51 -6.36 15.74
C GLU A 127 13.70 -6.44 16.68
N ILE A 128 13.40 -6.41 17.97
CA ILE A 128 14.36 -6.62 19.04
C ILE A 128 13.76 -7.65 20.00
N GLN A 129 14.61 -8.51 20.54
CA GLN A 129 14.21 -9.55 21.49
C GLN A 129 15.07 -9.40 22.75
N THR A 130 14.43 -9.50 23.92
CA THR A 130 15.12 -9.53 25.20
C THR A 130 15.46 -10.95 25.59
N HIS A 131 16.67 -11.17 26.11
CA HIS A 131 17.14 -12.47 26.54
C HIS A 131 17.39 -12.52 28.05
N VAL A 132 17.30 -13.72 28.62
CA VAL A 132 17.76 -13.98 29.98
C VAL A 132 19.23 -14.35 29.92
N THR A 133 20.08 -13.51 30.51
CA THR A 133 21.51 -13.75 30.59
C THR A 133 21.90 -14.27 31.98
N SER A 134 23.12 -14.76 32.12
CA SER A 134 23.69 -15.13 33.43
C SER A 134 23.82 -13.95 34.39
N GLN A 135 23.84 -12.72 33.89
CA GLN A 135 23.90 -11.48 34.68
C GLN A 135 22.50 -10.90 34.99
N GLY A 136 21.44 -11.59 34.56
CA GLY A 136 20.05 -11.18 34.76
C GLY A 136 19.27 -11.04 33.45
N PRO A 137 17.95 -10.87 33.54
CA PRO A 137 17.10 -10.65 32.39
C PRO A 137 17.27 -9.25 31.80
N GLU A 138 17.36 -9.16 30.48
CA GLU A 138 17.24 -7.89 29.76
C GLU A 138 15.84 -7.30 29.95
N ARG A 139 15.74 -5.97 30.06
CA ARG A 139 14.49 -5.25 30.29
C ARG A 139 14.29 -4.18 29.22
N ILE A 140 13.09 -4.12 28.67
CA ILE A 140 12.65 -2.97 27.87
C ILE A 140 12.27 -1.87 28.85
N THR A 141 12.98 -0.74 28.83
CA THR A 141 12.76 0.40 29.72
C THR A 141 13.12 1.71 29.01
N ASN A 142 12.48 2.80 29.41
CA ASN A 142 12.83 4.15 29.01
C ASN A 142 13.96 4.77 29.88
N GLU A 143 14.36 4.08 30.95
CA GLU A 143 15.46 4.45 31.84
C GLU A 143 16.81 4.07 31.23
N ILE A 144 17.25 4.84 30.23
CA ILE A 144 18.51 4.58 29.52
C ILE A 144 19.66 5.35 30.21
N PRO A 145 20.68 4.66 30.76
CA PRO A 145 21.77 5.32 31.45
C PRO A 145 22.59 6.19 30.50
N HIS A 146 23.09 7.32 30.99
CA HIS A 146 23.92 8.27 30.23
C HIS A 146 23.24 8.88 28.99
N LEU A 147 21.90 8.86 28.90
CA LEU A 147 21.16 9.46 27.80
C LEU A 147 20.42 10.74 28.22
N GLU A 148 20.46 11.77 27.38
CA GLU A 148 19.74 13.01 27.61
C GLU A 148 18.22 12.85 27.42
N ALA A 149 17.44 13.49 28.29
CA ALA A 149 15.97 13.39 28.29
C ALA A 149 15.32 13.80 26.95
N HIS A 150 15.93 14.73 26.21
CA HIS A 150 15.39 15.20 24.93
C HIS A 150 15.39 14.11 23.84
N LEU A 151 16.27 13.10 23.94
CA LEU A 151 16.35 11.97 23.00
C LEU A 151 15.25 10.93 23.27
N LEU A 152 14.77 10.86 24.52
CA LEU A 152 13.72 9.94 24.96
C LEU A 152 12.30 10.45 24.64
N ARG A 153 12.16 11.65 24.05
CA ARG A 153 10.85 12.31 23.83
C ARG A 153 9.85 11.52 22.97
N ASN A 154 10.35 10.58 22.16
CA ASN A 154 9.54 9.74 21.28
C ASN A 154 9.30 8.33 21.85
N LEU A 155 9.85 8.02 23.04
CA LEU A 155 9.56 6.78 23.75
C LEU A 155 8.34 6.98 24.64
N ASP A 156 7.49 5.97 24.72
CA ASP A 156 6.35 6.00 25.62
C ASP A 156 6.80 5.91 27.09
N LYS A 157 5.97 6.41 28.00
CA LYS A 157 6.27 6.46 29.44
C LYS A 157 5.97 5.14 30.18
N SER A 158 5.43 4.15 29.47
CA SER A 158 4.92 2.87 29.96
C SER A 158 6.01 1.90 30.43
#